data_AF-A0A496RGH0-F1
#
_entry.id   AF-A0A496RGH0-F1
#
_cell.length_a   1.000
_cell.length_b   1.000
_cell.length_c   1.000
_cell.angle_alpha   90.00
_cell.angle_beta   90.00
_cell.angle_gamma   90.00
#
_symmetry.space_group_name_H-M   'P 1'
#
loop_
_entity.id
_entity.type
_entity.pdbx_description
1 polymer ?
#
loop_
_entity_poly.entity_id
_entity_poly.type
_entity_poly.pdbx_seq_one_letter_code
_entity_poly.pdbx_strand_id
1 'polypeptide(L)' 'MPAIVIHSLELTDEQKEIVADKFITIFSELTRVPKDRIYLFFNGYTLDNAACDGILFSKRPPKFAVGKFNQKKEGE' A
#
# COMPACT_ATOMS: atom_id res chain seq x y z
N MET A 1 -8.07 -20.25 4.54
CA MET A 1 -7.19 -19.15 4.96
C MET A 1 -7.61 -17.92 4.17
N PRO A 2 -8.14 -16.87 4.81
CA PRO A 2 -8.52 -15.65 4.11
C PRO A 2 -7.29 -14.91 3.58
N ALA A 3 -7.48 -14.23 2.46
CA ALA A 3 -6.48 -13.40 1.83
C ALA A 3 -7.04 -12.00 1.59
N ILE A 4 -6.22 -10.99 1.85
CA ILE A 4 -6.50 -9.58 1.57
C ILE A 4 -5.53 -9.16 0.46
N VAL A 5 -6.03 -8.53 -0.60
CA VAL A 5 -5.18 -7.96 -1.65
C VAL A 5 -5.36 -6.44 -1.63
N ILE A 6 -4.24 -5.73 -1.48
CA ILE A 6 -4.22 -4.27 -1.54
C ILE A 6 -3.59 -3.84 -2.85
N HIS A 7 -4.41 -3.17 -3.66
CA HIS A 7 -3.99 -2.47 -4.86
C HIS A 7 -3.61 -1.04 -4.48
N SER A 8 -2.35 -0.68 -4.65
CA SER A 8 -1.85 0.65 -4.27
C SER A 8 -0.72 1.11 -5.17
N LEU A 9 -0.42 2.42 -5.15
CA LEU A 9 0.88 2.89 -5.60
C LEU A 9 2.00 2.28 -4.74
N GLU A 10 3.25 2.37 -5.19
CA GLU A 10 4.40 1.84 -4.44
C GLU A 10 4.53 2.45 -3.03
N LEU A 11 4.19 1.63 -2.03
CA LEU A 11 4.34 1.94 -0.61
C LEU A 11 5.76 1.64 -0.13
N THR A 12 6.25 2.42 0.83
CA THR A 12 7.49 2.12 1.57
C THR A 12 7.31 0.84 2.39
N ASP A 13 8.41 0.22 2.81
CA ASP A 13 8.32 -1.04 3.56
C ASP A 13 7.68 -0.81 4.95
N GLU A 14 7.99 0.30 5.62
CA GLU A 14 7.31 0.75 6.85
C GLU A 14 5.78 0.93 6.64
N GLN A 15 5.38 1.56 5.53
CA GLN A 15 3.95 1.70 5.22
C GLN A 15 3.27 0.35 5.01
N LYS A 16 3.94 -0.60 4.36
CA LYS A 16 3.42 -1.96 4.17
C LYS A 16 3.24 -2.69 5.50
N GLU A 17 4.18 -2.57 6.43
CA GLU A 17 4.07 -3.17 7.77
C GLU A 17 2.87 -2.62 8.54
N ILE A 18 2.70 -1.29 8.57
CA ILE A 18 1.58 -0.63 9.26
C ILE A 18 0.24 -1.02 8.63
N VAL A 19 0.17 -1.04 7.30
CA VAL A 19 -1.06 -1.43 6.59
C VAL A 19 -1.37 -2.90 6.82
N ALA A 20 -0.37 -3.79 6.77
CA ALA A 20 -0.57 -5.21 7.01
C ALA A 20 -1.15 -5.47 8.41
N ASP A 21 -0.56 -4.90 9.45
CA ASP A 21 -1.04 -5.08 10.83
C ASP A 21 -2.48 -4.59 11.00
N LYS A 22 -2.80 -3.39 10.51
CA LYS A 22 -4.16 -2.81 10.65
C LYS A 22 -5.23 -3.68 10.01
N PHE A 23 -5.04 -4.05 8.74
CA PHE A 23 -6.07 -4.80 8.00
C PHE A 23 -6.19 -6.24 8.49
N ILE A 24 -5.08 -6.91 8.81
CA ILE A 24 -5.11 -8.25 9.40
C ILE A 24 -5.80 -8.23 10.75
N THR A 25 -5.51 -7.23 11.59
CA THR A 25 -6.13 -7.09 12.92
C THR A 25 -7.64 -6.92 12.83
N ILE A 26 -8.11 -5.98 12.00
CA ILE A 26 -9.55 -5.75 11.80
C ILE A 26 -10.24 -7.02 11.30
N PHE A 27 -9.64 -7.71 10.32
CA PHE A 27 -10.20 -8.93 9.77
C PHE A 27 -10.26 -10.05 10.82
N SER A 28 -9.20 -10.19 11.61
CA SER A 28 -9.10 -11.17 12.69
C SER A 28 -10.18 -10.94 13.75
N GLU A 29 -10.37 -9.71 14.20
CA GLU A 29 -11.36 -9.33 15.21
C GLU A 29 -12.79 -9.64 14.75
N LEU A 30 -13.12 -9.31 13.50
CA LEU A 30 -14.45 -9.51 12.94
C LEU A 30 -14.78 -10.98 12.67
N THR A 31 -13.81 -11.73 12.14
CA THR A 31 -14.02 -13.11 11.67
C THR A 31 -13.61 -14.18 12.67
N ARG A 32 -12.91 -13.78 13.75
CA ARG A 32 -12.28 -14.66 14.75
C ARG A 32 -11.22 -15.60 14.17
N VAL A 33 -10.76 -15.38 12.94
CA VAL A 33 -9.63 -16.10 12.35
C VAL A 33 -8.33 -15.60 12.99
N PRO A 34 -7.43 -16.48 13.48
CA PRO A 34 -6.13 -16.07 14.02
C PRO A 34 -5.28 -15.28 13.01
N LYS A 35 -4.58 -14.23 13.48
CA LYS A 35 -3.79 -13.33 12.61
C LYS A 35 -2.76 -14.06 11.74
N ASP A 36 -2.12 -15.11 12.28
CA ASP A 36 -1.13 -15.95 11.60
C ASP A 36 -1.73 -16.83 10.47
N ARG A 37 -3.06 -16.84 10.33
CA ARG A 37 -3.78 -17.54 9.25
C ARG A 37 -4.39 -16.60 8.21
N ILE A 38 -4.13 -15.30 8.31
CA ILE A 38 -4.62 -14.26 7.40
C ILE A 38 -3.43 -13.75 6.59
N TYR A 39 -3.53 -13.85 5.27
CA TYR A 39 -2.46 -13.39 4.37
C TYR A 39 -2.85 -12.05 3.75
N LEU A 40 -1.90 -11.13 3.65
CA LEU A 40 -2.09 -9.87 2.95
C LEU A 40 -1.04 -9.71 1.86
N PHE A 41 -1.50 -9.48 0.63
CA PHE A 41 -0.65 -9.30 -0.54
C PHE A 41 -0.75 -7.85 -1.02
N PHE A 42 0.40 -7.24 -1.27
CA PHE A 42 0.48 -5.93 -1.92
C PHE A 42 0.65 -6.11 -3.43
N ASN A 43 -0.27 -5.55 -4.19
CA ASN A 43 -0.16 -5.39 -5.64
C ASN A 43 0.14 -3.92 -5.94
N GLY A 44 1.43 -3.61 -6.04
CA GLY A 44 1.93 -2.25 -6.22
C GLY A 44 1.96 -1.82 -7.68
N TYR A 45 1.61 -0.55 -7.94
CA TYR A 45 1.71 0.08 -9.25
C TYR A 45 2.72 1.24 -9.22
N THR A 46 3.54 1.31 -10.26
CA THR A 46 4.40 2.48 -10.53
C THR A 46 3.55 3.68 -11.01
N LEU A 47 4.09 4.90 -10.90
CA LEU A 47 3.34 6.14 -11.21
C LEU A 47 2.87 6.26 -12.67
N ASP A 48 3.54 5.59 -13.60
CA ASP A 48 3.21 5.54 -15.02
C ASP A 48 2.10 4.53 -15.35
N ASN A 49 1.78 3.62 -14.42
CA ASN A 49 0.73 2.61 -14.57
C ASN A 49 -0.60 3.01 -13.92
N ALA A 50 -0.67 4.19 -13.30
CA ALA A 50 -1.88 4.71 -12.66
C ALA A 50 -2.31 6.05 -13.26
N ALA A 51 -3.62 6.22 -13.47
CA ALA A 51 -4.24 7.49 -13.84
C ALA A 51 -5.39 7.82 -12.89
N CYS A 52 -5.57 9.10 -12.60
CA CYS A 52 -6.74 9.62 -11.90
C CYS A 52 -7.20 10.87 -12.63
N ASP A 53 -8.52 11.05 -12.77
CA ASP A 53 -9.10 12.20 -13.49
C ASP A 53 -8.60 12.30 -14.95
N GLY A 54 -8.44 11.15 -15.61
CA GLY A 54 -7.92 11.07 -16.98
C GLY A 54 -6.44 11.44 -17.15
N ILE A 55 -5.70 11.71 -16.05
CA ILE A 55 -4.30 12.14 -16.07
C ILE A 55 -3.43 11.09 -15.40
N LEU A 56 -2.33 10.70 -16.07
CA LEU A 56 -1.32 9.81 -15.48
C LEU A 56 -0.72 10.45 -14.23
N PHE A 57 -0.52 9.65 -13.19
CA PHE A 57 0.11 10.12 -11.95
C PHE A 57 1.52 10.66 -12.19
N SER A 58 2.27 10.10 -13.13
CA SER A 58 3.58 10.63 -13.56
C SER A 58 3.52 12.08 -14.06
N LYS A 59 2.38 12.55 -14.59
CA LYS A 59 2.18 13.94 -15.06
C LYS A 59 1.70 14.89 -13.96
N ARG A 60 1.22 14.35 -12.83
CA ARG A 60 0.73 15.11 -11.69
C ARG A 60 1.07 14.36 -10.39
N PRO A 61 2.36 14.22 -10.05
CA PRO A 61 2.76 13.48 -8.86
C PRO A 61 2.15 14.16 -7.62
N PRO A 62 1.65 13.39 -6.63
CA PRO A 62 1.07 13.98 -5.44
C PRO A 62 2.14 14.71 -4.64
N LYS A 63 1.90 15.98 -4.29
CA LYS A 63 2.87 16.80 -3.55
C LYS A 63 3.02 16.40 -2.07
N PHE A 64 2.01 15.73 -1.51
CA PHE A 64 1.91 15.40 -0.09
C PHE A 64 1.94 13.88 0.19
N ALA A 65 1.76 13.05 -0.84
CA ALA A 65 1.82 11.61 -0.64
C ALA A 65 3.28 11.17 -0.54
N VAL A 66 3.59 10.45 0.53
CA VAL A 66 4.87 9.79 0.72
C VAL A 66 4.72 8.34 0.28
N GLY A 67 5.61 7.88 -0.58
CA GLY A 67 5.70 6.51 -1.08
C GLY A 67 7.12 6.29 -1.63
N LYS A 68 7.42 5.09 -2.16
CA LYS A 68 8.78 4.82 -2.69
C LYS A 68 9.19 5.79 -3.81
N PHE A 69 8.22 6.30 -4.56
CA PHE A 69 8.43 7.22 -5.67
C PHE A 69 8.84 8.65 -5.26
N ASN A 70 8.68 9.04 -3.98
CA ASN A 70 8.98 10.39 -3.48
C ASN A 70 9.83 10.38 -2.19
N GLN A 71 10.44 9.24 -1.83
CA GLN A 71 11.39 9.22 -0.71
C GLN A 71 12.61 10.07 -1.08
N LYS A 72 12.84 11.16 -0.33
CA LYS A 72 14.12 11.85 -0.37
C LYS A 72 15.20 10.83 -0.05
N LYS A 73 16.18 10.66 -0.94
CA LYS A 73 17.36 9.87 -0.63
C LYS A 73 18.07 10.56 0.53
N GLU A 74 18.51 9.82 1.54
CA GLU A 74 19.39 10.36 2.58
C GLU A 74 20.62 10.98 1.90
N GLY A 75 20.70 12.32 1.88
CA GLY A 75 21.77 13.06 1.22
C GLY A 75 21.37 14.29 0.40
N GLU A 76 20.08 14.60 0.22
CA GLU A 76 19.57 15.85 -0.43
C GLU A 76 18.82 16.81 0.51
#